data_AF-A0A0M6XPK9-F1
#
_entry.id   AF-A0A0M6XPK9-F1
#
_cell.length_a   1.000
_cell.length_b   1.000
_cell.length_c   1.000
_cell.angle_alpha   90.00
_cell.angle_beta   90.00
_cell.angle_gamma   90.00
#
_symmetry.space_group_name_H-M   'P 1'
#
loop_
_entity.id
_entity.type
_entity.pdbx_description
1 polymer ?
#
loop_
_entity_poly.entity_id
_entity_poly.type
_entity_poly.pdbx_seq_one_letter_code
_entity_poly.pdbx_strand_id
1 'polypeptide(L)'
;MSKEGERHAAELIRLEVKRKELEDALGRLARDEAEAQEVMDLAQHVQRLEQEVESARAAGQMEKKDEDMNDTVTKRAVRNMAKVDGQLDALAKSMQADGETVEAAYVRALGSDMGKSMLRTREEAYALATGGVTEADVAAARADLT
;
A
#
# COMPACT_ATOMS: atom_id res chain seq x y z
N MET A 1 31.99 -82.77 -10.01
CA MET A 1 31.03 -81.79 -10.55
C MET A 1 31.32 -81.58 -12.03
N SER A 2 30.30 -81.32 -12.86
CA SER A 2 30.50 -81.02 -14.28
C SER A 2 30.98 -79.58 -14.48
N LYS A 3 31.86 -79.34 -15.45
CA LYS A 3 32.39 -78.00 -15.79
C LYS A 3 31.29 -76.98 -16.12
N GLU A 4 30.13 -77.44 -16.59
CA GLU A 4 28.95 -76.60 -16.81
C GLU A 4 28.29 -76.16 -15.50
N GLY A 5 28.23 -77.04 -14.50
CA GLY A 5 27.71 -76.68 -13.17
C GLY A 5 28.55 -75.62 -12.47
N GLU A 6 29.88 -75.69 -12.64
CA GLU A 6 30.80 -74.66 -12.11
C GLU A 6 30.65 -73.31 -12.84
N ARG A 7 30.40 -73.33 -14.16
CA ARG A 7 30.12 -72.10 -14.93
C ARG A 7 28.79 -71.46 -14.52
N HIS A 8 27.73 -72.25 -14.35
CA HIS A 8 26.44 -71.74 -13.91
C HIS A 8 26.50 -71.21 -12.46
N ALA A 9 27.25 -71.85 -11.57
CA ALA A 9 27.45 -71.35 -10.21
C ALA A 9 28.20 -70.00 -10.22
N ALA A 10 29.25 -69.85 -11.02
CA ALA A 10 29.98 -68.59 -11.15
C ALA A 10 29.13 -67.48 -11.79
N GLU A 11 28.26 -67.83 -12.72
CA GLU A 11 27.33 -66.90 -13.37
C GLU A 11 26.22 -66.46 -12.41
N LEU A 12 25.67 -67.36 -11.59
CA LEU A 12 24.71 -67.02 -10.54
C LEU A 12 25.30 -66.04 -9.54
N ILE A 13 26.52 -66.29 -9.04
CA ILE A 13 27.19 -65.37 -8.10
C ILE A 13 27.38 -63.98 -8.74
N ARG A 14 27.77 -63.91 -10.02
CA ARG A 14 27.89 -62.62 -10.73
C ARG A 14 26.55 -61.89 -10.86
N LEU A 15 25.48 -62.63 -11.16
CA LEU A 15 24.14 -62.05 -11.28
C LEU A 15 23.62 -61.57 -9.92
N GLU A 16 23.89 -62.30 -8.85
CA GLU A 16 23.52 -61.89 -7.49
C GLU A 16 24.26 -60.62 -7.04
N VAL A 17 25.56 -60.52 -7.33
CA VAL A 17 26.34 -59.30 -7.05
C VAL A 17 25.80 -58.11 -7.84
N LYS A 18 25.57 -58.27 -9.15
CA LYS A 18 24.97 -57.21 -9.97
C LYS A 18 23.57 -56.81 -9.51
N ARG A 19 22.76 -57.78 -9.07
CA ARG A 19 21.41 -57.49 -8.54
C ARG A 19 21.51 -56.59 -7.30
N LYS A 20 22.43 -56.89 -6.39
CA LYS A 20 22.64 -56.10 -5.18
C LYS A 20 23.14 -54.70 -5.49
N GLU A 21 24.08 -54.56 -6.43
CA GLU A 21 24.56 -53.25 -6.88
C GLU A 21 23.43 -52.39 -7.47
N LEU A 22 22.52 -53.00 -8.23
CA LEU A 22 21.35 -52.31 -8.78
C LEU A 22 20.32 -51.95 -7.71
N GLU A 23 20.07 -52.83 -6.73
CA GLU A 23 19.19 -52.54 -5.58
C GLU A 23 19.72 -51.34 -4.76
N ASP A 24 21.03 -51.30 -4.50
CA ASP A 24 21.68 -50.19 -3.80
C ASP A 24 21.63 -48.87 -4.60
N ALA A 25 21.80 -48.95 -5.92
CA ALA A 25 21.70 -47.79 -6.80
C ALA A 25 20.26 -47.23 -6.87
N LEU A 26 19.25 -48.11 -6.96
CA LEU A 26 17.84 -47.72 -6.92
C LEU A 26 17.47 -47.06 -5.58
N GLY A 27 17.99 -47.59 -4.47
CA GLY A 27 17.76 -47.01 -3.14
C GLY A 27 18.36 -45.60 -2.98
N ARG A 28 19.47 -45.29 -3.66
CA ARG A 28 20.05 -43.95 -3.70
C ARG A 28 19.23 -43.01 -4.58
N LEU A 29 18.88 -43.45 -5.79
CA LEU A 29 18.08 -42.65 -6.72
C LEU A 29 16.72 -42.25 -6.12
N ALA A 30 16.05 -43.15 -5.42
CA ALA A 30 14.78 -42.86 -4.75
C ALA A 30 14.91 -41.81 -3.63
N ARG A 31 16.09 -41.70 -2.98
CA ARG A 31 16.37 -40.65 -1.99
C ARG A 31 16.64 -39.32 -2.66
N ASP A 32 17.47 -39.33 -3.70
CA ASP A 32 17.78 -38.11 -4.47
C ASP A 32 16.52 -37.53 -5.12
N GLU A 33 15.60 -38.36 -5.61
CA GLU A 33 14.30 -37.93 -6.12
C GLU A 33 13.40 -37.33 -5.02
N ALA A 34 13.41 -37.88 -3.81
CA ALA A 34 12.68 -37.33 -2.67
C ALA A 34 13.24 -35.97 -2.25
N GLU A 35 14.57 -35.84 -2.15
CA GLU A 35 15.25 -34.57 -1.86
C GLU A 35 14.98 -33.52 -2.95
N ALA A 36 14.99 -33.94 -4.24
CA ALA A 36 14.66 -33.05 -5.34
C ALA A 36 13.22 -32.52 -5.25
N GLN A 37 12.26 -33.37 -4.86
CA GLN A 37 10.88 -32.94 -4.66
C GLN A 37 10.75 -31.93 -3.51
N GLU A 38 11.41 -32.16 -2.37
CA GLU A 38 11.44 -31.22 -1.24
C GLU A 38 12.05 -29.86 -1.64
N VAL A 39 13.10 -29.87 -2.45
CA VAL A 39 13.72 -28.64 -2.98
C VAL A 39 12.78 -27.88 -3.92
N MET A 40 12.02 -28.59 -4.77
CA MET A 40 11.02 -27.95 -5.63
C MET A 40 9.89 -27.32 -4.82
N ASP A 41 9.39 -28.01 -3.80
CA ASP A 41 8.33 -27.49 -2.93
C ASP A 41 8.82 -26.26 -2.14
N LEU A 42 10.06 -26.28 -1.67
CA LEU A 42 10.69 -25.13 -1.01
C LEU A 42 10.87 -23.96 -1.98
N ALA A 43 11.30 -24.20 -3.21
CA ALA A 43 11.44 -23.16 -4.23
C ALA A 43 10.09 -22.48 -4.54
N GLN A 44 9.01 -23.25 -4.65
CA GLN A 44 7.66 -22.71 -4.80
C GLN A 44 7.24 -21.87 -3.59
N HIS A 45 7.59 -22.31 -2.38
CA HIS A 45 7.27 -21.57 -1.16
C HIS A 45 8.04 -20.25 -1.08
N VAL A 46 9.33 -20.25 -1.41
CA VAL A 46 10.15 -19.04 -1.49
C VAL A 46 9.59 -18.06 -2.52
N GLN A 47 9.20 -18.54 -3.70
CA GLN A 47 8.61 -17.68 -4.73
C GLN A 47 7.31 -17.00 -4.26
N ARG A 48 6.46 -17.70 -3.50
CA ARG A 48 5.25 -17.10 -2.91
C ARG A 48 5.60 -16.05 -1.85
N LEU A 49 6.55 -16.35 -0.97
CA LEU A 49 7.01 -15.40 0.04
C LEU A 49 7.62 -14.14 -0.59
N GLU A 50 8.38 -14.28 -1.68
CA GLU A 50 8.91 -13.13 -2.41
C GLU A 50 7.80 -12.24 -2.97
N GLN A 51 6.74 -12.82 -3.54
CA GLN A 51 5.57 -12.09 -4.03
C GLN A 51 4.82 -11.38 -2.89
N GLU A 52 4.67 -12.03 -1.73
CA GLU A 52 4.05 -11.42 -0.55
C GLU A 52 4.89 -10.26 -0.01
N VAL A 53 6.21 -10.40 0.04
CA VAL A 53 7.13 -9.34 0.47
C VAL A 53 7.09 -8.16 -0.50
N GLU A 54 7.09 -8.40 -1.81
CA GLU A 54 6.99 -7.34 -2.81
C GLU A 54 5.65 -6.60 -2.69
N SER A 55 4.55 -7.33 -2.53
CA SER A 55 3.22 -6.76 -2.31
C SER A 55 3.15 -5.93 -1.03
N ALA A 56 3.70 -6.43 0.08
CA ALA A 56 3.76 -5.71 1.35
C ALA A 56 4.64 -4.44 1.26
N ARG A 57 5.76 -4.51 0.53
CA ARG A 57 6.62 -3.34 0.27
C ARG A 57 5.92 -2.31 -0.61
N ALA A 58 5.15 -2.73 -1.60
CA ALA A 58 4.38 -1.82 -2.45
C ALA A 58 3.27 -1.14 -1.63
N ALA A 59 2.53 -1.90 -0.83
CA ALA A 59 1.50 -1.37 0.06
C ALA A 59 2.08 -0.34 1.06
N GLY A 60 3.18 -0.68 1.74
CA GLY A 60 3.83 0.24 2.68
C GLY A 60 4.43 1.50 2.03
N GLN A 61 4.81 1.45 0.75
CA GLN A 61 5.24 2.64 0.00
C GLN A 61 4.06 3.53 -0.39
N MET A 62 2.91 2.94 -0.73
CA MET A 62 1.68 3.71 -1.01
C MET A 62 1.19 4.41 0.26
N GLU A 63 1.14 3.71 1.39
CA GLU A 63 0.70 4.25 2.68
C GLU A 63 1.54 5.47 3.10
N LYS A 64 2.87 5.40 3.02
CA LYS A 64 3.75 6.55 3.29
C LYS A 64 3.49 7.74 2.38
N LYS A 65 3.23 7.48 1.09
CA LYS A 65 2.94 8.53 0.11
C LYS A 65 1.61 9.22 0.43
N ASP A 66 0.61 8.45 0.86
CA ASP A 66 -0.70 8.96 1.25
C ASP A 66 -0.62 9.77 2.55
N GLU A 67 0.18 9.33 3.54
CA GLU A 67 0.48 10.11 4.75
C GLU A 67 1.16 11.45 4.43
N ASP A 68 2.21 11.44 3.61
CA ASP A 68 2.93 12.65 3.20
C ASP A 68 2.02 13.62 2.42
N MET A 69 1.16 13.10 1.55
CA MET A 69 0.15 13.90 0.84
C MET A 69 -0.87 14.48 1.83
N ASN A 70 -1.34 13.72 2.80
CA ASN A 70 -2.32 14.19 3.77
C ASN A 70 -1.74 15.28 4.68
N ASP A 71 -0.50 15.12 5.15
CA ASP A 71 0.20 16.14 5.95
C ASP A 71 0.42 17.43 5.13
N THR A 72 0.79 17.32 3.85
CA THR A 72 0.95 18.49 2.98
C THR A 72 -0.39 19.18 2.66
N VAL A 73 -1.48 18.43 2.45
CA VAL A 73 -2.83 18.98 2.28
C VAL A 73 -3.28 19.70 3.55
N THR A 74 -3.11 19.08 4.71
CA THR A 74 -3.45 19.67 6.02
C THR A 74 -2.69 20.97 6.26
N LYS A 75 -1.36 20.97 6.06
CA LYS A 75 -0.52 22.18 6.19
C LYS A 75 -0.94 23.30 5.24
N ARG A 76 -1.29 22.97 3.99
CA ARG A 76 -1.79 23.95 3.01
C ARG A 76 -3.15 24.50 3.42
N ALA A 77 -4.05 23.65 3.90
CA ALA A 77 -5.37 24.03 4.36
C ALA A 77 -5.29 25.00 5.56
N VAL A 78 -4.47 24.71 6.56
CA VAL A 78 -4.24 25.62 7.71
C VAL A 78 -3.68 26.98 7.24
N ARG A 79 -2.73 26.97 6.30
CA ARG A 79 -2.18 28.21 5.73
C ARG A 79 -3.25 29.01 4.98
N ASN A 80 -4.12 28.34 4.24
CA ASN A 80 -5.23 28.99 3.53
C ASN A 80 -6.22 29.62 4.51
N MET A 81 -6.57 28.95 5.61
CA MET A 81 -7.41 29.53 6.66
C MET A 81 -6.79 30.81 7.23
N ALA A 82 -5.51 30.78 7.62
CA ALA A 82 -4.83 31.95 8.15
C ALA A 82 -4.78 33.13 7.15
N LYS A 83 -4.62 32.82 5.86
CA LYS A 83 -4.64 33.83 4.79
C LYS A 83 -6.03 34.44 4.63
N VAL A 84 -7.07 33.62 4.66
CA VAL A 84 -8.47 34.07 4.58
C VAL A 84 -8.83 34.93 5.77
N ASP A 85 -8.45 34.52 6.99
CA ASP A 85 -8.69 35.30 8.21
C ASP A 85 -8.03 36.69 8.11
N GLY A 86 -6.80 36.77 7.62
CA GLY A 86 -6.13 38.05 7.36
C GLY A 86 -6.79 38.90 6.25
N GLN A 87 -7.36 38.27 5.24
CA GLN A 87 -8.11 38.97 4.18
C GLN A 87 -9.46 39.50 4.70
N LEU A 88 -10.15 38.76 5.57
CA LEU A 88 -11.36 39.20 6.24
C LEU A 88 -11.07 40.38 7.19
N ASP A 89 -9.97 40.34 7.94
CA ASP A 89 -9.53 41.47 8.77
C ASP A 89 -9.22 42.71 7.94
N ALA A 90 -8.56 42.55 6.79
CA ALA A 90 -8.25 43.66 5.89
C ALA A 90 -9.52 44.24 5.25
N LEU A 91 -10.49 43.39 4.90
CA LEU A 91 -11.80 43.81 4.40
C LEU A 91 -12.60 44.55 5.47
N ALA A 92 -12.61 44.06 6.70
CA ALA A 92 -13.25 44.73 7.82
C ALA A 92 -12.66 46.13 8.04
N LYS A 93 -11.33 46.26 8.04
CA LYS A 93 -10.65 47.56 8.17
C LYS A 93 -10.96 48.52 7.03
N SER A 94 -11.08 48.02 5.78
CA SER A 94 -11.41 48.88 4.63
C SER A 94 -12.88 49.31 4.61
N MET A 95 -13.75 48.54 5.25
CA MET A 95 -15.19 48.83 5.38
C MET A 95 -15.56 49.58 6.67
N GLN A 96 -14.59 49.85 7.55
CA GLN A 96 -14.80 50.52 8.82
C GLN A 96 -15.11 52.00 8.59
N ALA A 97 -16.24 52.47 9.09
CA ALA A 97 -16.60 53.89 9.07
C ALA A 97 -15.95 54.65 10.23
N ASP A 98 -15.82 55.98 10.09
CA ASP A 98 -15.27 56.83 11.15
C ASP A 98 -16.09 56.72 12.44
N GLY A 99 -15.43 56.38 13.54
CA GLY A 99 -16.05 56.18 14.86
C GLY A 99 -16.72 54.81 15.05
N GLU A 100 -16.65 53.91 14.06
CA GLU A 100 -17.20 52.56 14.15
C GLU A 100 -16.26 51.59 14.88
N THR A 101 -16.82 50.63 15.62
CA THR A 101 -16.05 49.53 16.23
C THR A 101 -15.58 48.51 15.18
N VAL A 102 -14.43 47.89 15.45
CA VAL A 102 -13.84 46.87 14.55
C VAL A 102 -14.79 45.67 14.38
N GLU A 103 -15.49 45.26 15.43
CA GLU A 103 -16.44 44.14 15.40
C GLU A 103 -17.63 44.42 14.47
N ALA A 104 -18.18 45.64 14.49
CA ALA A 104 -19.29 46.01 13.61
C ALA A 104 -18.87 46.02 12.13
N ALA A 105 -17.67 46.53 11.85
CA ALA A 105 -17.08 46.49 10.51
C ALA A 105 -16.78 45.06 10.06
N TYR A 106 -16.33 44.19 10.98
CA TYR A 106 -16.10 42.76 10.70
C TYR A 106 -17.38 42.01 10.38
N VAL A 107 -18.45 42.20 11.17
CA VAL A 107 -19.78 41.61 10.88
C VAL A 107 -20.30 42.06 9.52
N ARG A 108 -20.12 43.35 9.16
CA ARG A 108 -20.47 43.85 7.83
C ARG A 108 -19.63 43.21 6.72
N ALA A 109 -18.33 43.06 6.94
CA ALA A 109 -17.44 42.39 6.00
C ALA A 109 -17.88 40.96 5.74
N LEU A 110 -18.22 40.19 6.78
CA LEU A 110 -18.77 38.83 6.66
C LEU A 110 -20.10 38.79 5.90
N GLY A 111 -20.92 39.83 6.03
CA GLY A 111 -22.20 39.96 5.33
C GLY A 111 -22.07 40.28 3.83
N SER A 112 -20.92 40.77 3.38
CA SER A 112 -20.65 41.06 1.97
C SER A 112 -20.47 39.79 1.14
N ASP A 113 -20.68 39.87 -0.18
CA ASP A 113 -20.47 38.71 -1.06
C ASP A 113 -19.02 38.21 -1.03
N MET A 114 -18.07 39.13 -0.92
CA MET A 114 -16.65 38.81 -0.76
C MET A 114 -16.39 38.08 0.56
N GLY A 115 -16.94 38.57 1.68
CA GLY A 115 -16.78 37.94 2.99
C GLY A 115 -17.43 36.57 3.09
N LYS A 116 -18.61 36.39 2.48
CA LYS A 116 -19.27 35.07 2.35
C LYS A 116 -18.43 34.09 1.53
N SER A 117 -17.82 34.55 0.44
CA SER A 117 -16.93 33.73 -0.37
C SER A 117 -15.70 33.29 0.43
N MET A 118 -15.10 34.22 1.18
CA MET A 118 -13.97 33.95 2.07
C MET A 118 -14.33 32.94 3.15
N LEU A 119 -15.47 33.11 3.82
CA LEU A 119 -15.97 32.14 4.82
C LEU A 119 -16.12 30.73 4.22
N ARG A 120 -16.70 30.60 3.03
CA ARG A 120 -16.78 29.30 2.34
C ARG A 120 -15.41 28.68 2.08
N THR A 121 -14.45 29.45 1.56
CA THR A 121 -13.07 28.96 1.38
C THR A 121 -12.43 28.52 2.70
N ARG A 122 -12.73 29.21 3.80
CA ARG A 122 -12.24 28.85 5.14
C ARG A 122 -12.87 27.56 5.66
N GLU A 123 -14.18 27.37 5.46
CA GLU A 123 -14.91 26.16 5.83
C GLU A 123 -14.42 24.95 5.03
N GLU A 124 -14.21 25.10 3.72
CA GLU A 124 -13.61 24.06 2.88
C GLU A 124 -12.19 23.69 3.31
N ALA A 125 -11.37 24.69 3.62
CA ALA A 125 -10.03 24.43 4.14
C ALA A 125 -10.08 23.72 5.51
N TYR A 126 -11.02 24.08 6.38
CA TYR A 126 -11.20 23.39 7.66
C TYR A 126 -11.62 21.93 7.45
N ALA A 127 -12.55 21.67 6.53
CA ALA A 127 -12.95 20.31 6.16
C ALA A 127 -11.74 19.49 5.67
N LEU A 128 -10.94 20.06 4.75
CA LEU A 128 -9.71 19.42 4.27
C LEU A 128 -8.70 19.12 5.39
N ALA A 129 -8.52 20.03 6.35
CA ALA A 129 -7.59 19.84 7.45
C ALA A 129 -8.05 18.81 8.50
N THR A 130 -9.36 18.58 8.61
CA THR A 130 -9.96 17.68 9.60
C THR A 130 -10.40 16.34 9.02
N GLY A 131 -10.25 16.14 7.71
CA GLY A 131 -10.83 14.99 7.00
C GLY A 131 -12.37 15.03 6.94
N GLY A 132 -12.96 16.21 7.08
CA GLY A 132 -14.39 16.44 6.91
C GLY A 132 -14.80 16.46 5.44
N VAL A 133 -16.11 16.43 5.20
CA VAL A 133 -16.69 16.42 3.85
C VAL A 133 -16.52 17.79 3.17
N THR A 134 -15.98 17.79 1.95
CA THR A 134 -15.79 18.99 1.12
C THR A 134 -16.90 19.16 0.07
N GLU A 135 -17.03 20.34 -0.53
CA GLU A 135 -17.96 20.55 -1.65
C GLU A 135 -17.67 19.61 -2.84
N ALA A 136 -16.39 19.27 -3.06
CA ALA A 136 -15.99 18.32 -4.10
C ALA A 136 -16.51 16.91 -3.81
N ASP A 137 -16.48 16.47 -2.55
CA ASP A 137 -17.02 15.16 -2.14
C ASP A 137 -18.53 15.09 -2.35
N VAL A 138 -19.24 16.17 -2.00
CA VAL A 138 -20.69 16.29 -2.25
C VAL A 138 -20.99 16.29 -3.74
N ALA A 139 -20.18 16.97 -4.56
CA ALA A 139 -20.36 17.01 -6.00
C ALA A 139 -20.11 15.64 -6.65
N ALA A 140 -19.08 14.92 -6.23
CA ALA A 140 -18.79 13.55 -6.66
C ALA A 140 -19.96 12.62 -6.30
N ALA A 141 -20.43 12.66 -5.04
CA ALA A 141 -21.56 11.85 -4.60
C ALA A 141 -22.86 12.16 -5.36
N ARG A 142 -23.06 13.41 -5.81
CA ARG A 142 -24.20 13.78 -6.67
C ARG A 142 -24.08 13.22 -8.08
N ALA A 143 -22.88 13.20 -8.65
CA ALA A 143 -22.64 12.66 -9.98
C ALA A 143 -22.87 11.14 -10.03
N ASP A 144 -22.54 10.42 -8.95
CA ASP A 144 -22.76 8.97 -8.84
C ASP A 144 -24.26 8.59 -8.71
N LEU A 145 -25.14 9.55 -8.44
CA LEU A 145 -26.59 9.35 -8.33
C LEU A 145 -27.35 9.60 -9.64
N THR A 146 -26.68 10.04 -10.71
CA THR A 146 -27.27 10.35 -12.02
C THR A 146 -26.79 9.40 -13.10
#